data_AF-A0A7V6HRK3-F1
#
_entry.id   AF-A0A7V6HRK3-F1
#
_cell.length_a   1.000
_cell.length_b   1.000
_cell.length_c   1.000
_cell.angle_alpha   90.00
_cell.angle_beta   90.00
_cell.angle_gamma   90.00
#
_symmetry.space_group_name_H-M   'P 1'
#
loop_
_entity.id
_entity.type
_entity.pdbx_description
1 polymer ?
#
loop_
_entity_poly.entity_id
_entity_poly.type
_entity_poly.pdbx_seq_one_letter_code
_entity_poly.pdbx_strand_id
1 'polypeptide(L)'
;MFTYFSPDLDAGYLYSCNISITYRVYRQLDIIDILYDATSATINFLYLTNHIYFNLSGNLSNNVLNDKLYINASKTYLNDNLVVEKKIDVDEATDFRKPKQIGQFFNDGLLQKKTKGYDYPYYLDDVGVDNLATKVIGKSIDLEVYTTYLCTVFYSNNPPLNCEGYNGIKKNIWLNPLNVSSIQMVFIKKKIIRDYLIIITHIMK
;
A
#
# COMPACT_ATOMS: atom_id res chain seq x y z
N MET A 1 0.26 7.56 20.26
CA MET A 1 -0.53 8.52 19.47
C MET A 1 0.41 9.62 19.04
N PHE A 2 0.37 10.00 17.77
CA PHE A 2 1.14 11.10 17.19
C PHE A 2 0.18 12.17 16.70
N THR A 3 0.57 13.43 16.81
CA THR A 3 -0.25 14.58 16.40
C THR A 3 0.58 15.57 15.61
N TYR A 4 -0.04 16.23 14.64
CA TYR A 4 0.57 17.29 13.85
C TYR A 4 -0.45 18.38 13.58
N PHE A 5 -0.06 19.64 13.77
CA PHE A 5 -0.83 20.79 13.33
C PHE A 5 -0.22 21.31 12.03
N SER A 6 -0.96 21.18 10.94
CA SER A 6 -0.62 21.74 9.65
C SER A 6 -1.24 23.14 9.57
N PRO A 7 -0.45 24.24 9.64
CA PRO A 7 -0.99 25.59 9.48
C PRO A 7 -1.51 25.83 8.05
N ASP A 8 -2.24 26.92 7.86
CA ASP A 8 -2.61 27.35 6.51
C ASP A 8 -1.35 27.59 5.66
N LEU A 9 -1.39 27.15 4.41
CA LEU A 9 -0.28 27.17 3.44
C LEU A 9 0.91 26.26 3.79
N ASP A 10 0.79 25.37 4.77
CA ASP A 10 1.78 24.34 5.02
C ASP A 10 1.98 23.46 3.78
N ALA A 11 3.19 23.41 3.25
CA ALA A 11 3.53 22.80 1.94
C ALA A 11 2.61 23.23 0.76
N GLY A 12 1.96 24.40 0.86
CA GLY A 12 1.02 24.92 -0.13
C GLY A 12 -0.43 24.43 0.01
N TYR A 13 -0.76 23.66 1.04
CA TYR A 13 -2.14 23.24 1.32
C TYR A 13 -2.93 24.37 1.99
N LEU A 14 -4.11 24.65 1.48
CA LEU A 14 -5.01 25.68 2.03
C LEU A 14 -5.66 25.20 3.32
N TYR A 15 -5.88 26.12 4.25
CA TYR A 15 -6.52 25.95 5.55
C TYR A 15 -5.74 25.07 6.53
N SER A 16 -5.83 25.44 7.80
CA SER A 16 -5.20 24.66 8.86
C SER A 16 -5.92 23.33 9.11
N CYS A 17 -5.15 22.33 9.55
CA CYS A 17 -5.64 20.99 9.86
C CYS A 17 -4.92 20.42 11.08
N ASN A 18 -5.66 19.97 12.09
CA ASN A 18 -5.13 19.13 13.15
C ASN A 18 -5.23 17.68 12.72
N ILE A 19 -4.12 16.95 12.72
CA ILE A 19 -4.03 15.54 12.34
C ILE A 19 -3.57 14.75 13.56
N SER A 20 -4.16 13.57 13.76
CA SER A 20 -3.70 12.59 14.74
C SER A 20 -3.70 11.18 14.14
N ILE A 21 -2.66 10.42 14.51
CA ILE A 21 -2.48 9.03 14.11
C ILE A 21 -2.28 8.19 15.37
N THR A 22 -3.12 7.19 15.55
CA THR A 22 -3.02 6.26 16.68
C THR A 22 -2.69 4.87 16.19
N TYR A 23 -1.55 4.34 16.65
CA TYR A 23 -1.17 2.94 16.48
C TYR A 23 -1.56 2.15 17.72
N ARG A 24 -2.24 1.02 17.55
CA ARG A 24 -2.53 0.05 18.61
C ARG A 24 -1.95 -1.29 18.23
N VAL A 25 -1.28 -1.95 19.17
CA VAL A 25 -0.65 -3.26 18.94
C VAL A 25 -1.25 -4.25 19.93
N TYR A 26 -2.01 -5.21 19.41
CA TYR A 26 -2.64 -6.27 20.20
C TYR A 26 -1.80 -7.53 20.09
N ARG A 27 -0.77 -7.64 20.93
CA ARG A 27 0.23 -8.72 20.86
C ARG A 27 -0.35 -10.14 20.94
N GLN A 28 -1.48 -10.33 21.62
CA GLN A 28 -2.10 -11.65 21.76
C GLN A 28 -2.89 -12.08 20.51
N LEU A 29 -3.23 -11.12 19.66
CA LEU A 29 -4.02 -11.33 18.44
C LEU A 29 -3.16 -11.17 17.18
N ASP A 30 -1.90 -10.74 17.32
CA ASP A 30 -1.02 -10.38 16.21
C ASP A 30 -1.65 -9.32 15.27
N ILE A 31 -2.32 -8.31 15.88
CA ILE A 31 -3.02 -7.21 15.19
C ILE A 31 -2.34 -5.87 15.45
N ILE A 32 -2.22 -5.06 14.40
CA ILE A 32 -1.87 -3.64 14.45
C ILE A 32 -3.04 -2.83 13.86
N ASP A 33 -3.64 -1.95 14.67
CA ASP A 33 -4.57 -0.93 14.18
C ASP A 33 -3.85 0.39 13.95
N ILE A 34 -4.21 1.07 12.88
CA ILE A 34 -3.79 2.41 12.53
C ILE A 34 -5.05 3.26 12.31
N LEU A 35 -5.28 4.20 13.22
CA LEU A 35 -6.42 5.11 13.18
C LEU A 35 -5.97 6.49 12.74
N TYR A 36 -6.68 7.07 11.79
CA TYR A 36 -6.47 8.43 11.30
C TYR A 36 -7.66 9.30 11.70
N ASP A 37 -7.37 10.40 12.37
CA ASP A 37 -8.36 11.43 12.71
C ASP A 37 -7.77 12.79 12.32
N ALA A 38 -8.59 13.61 11.66
CA ALA A 38 -8.18 14.94 11.26
C ALA A 38 -9.36 15.90 11.31
N THR A 39 -9.10 17.12 11.75
CA THR A 39 -10.12 18.16 11.89
C THR A 39 -9.61 19.46 11.25
N SER A 40 -10.43 20.06 10.40
CA SER A 40 -10.19 21.37 9.82
C SER A 40 -11.43 22.25 9.99
N ALA A 41 -11.23 23.55 10.15
CA ALA A 41 -12.31 24.53 10.25
C ALA A 41 -13.07 24.70 8.91
N THR A 42 -12.44 24.34 7.80
CA THR A 42 -12.98 24.47 6.44
C THR A 42 -12.91 23.12 5.72
N ILE A 43 -13.73 22.92 4.70
CA ILE A 43 -13.66 21.73 3.85
C ILE A 43 -12.30 21.75 3.13
N ASN A 44 -11.47 20.76 3.40
CA ASN A 44 -10.20 20.53 2.72
C ASN A 44 -10.10 19.07 2.24
N PHE A 45 -9.40 18.84 1.13
CA PHE A 45 -9.07 17.49 0.68
C PHE A 45 -7.83 17.01 1.44
N LEU A 46 -8.00 15.97 2.26
CA LEU A 46 -6.90 15.36 3.00
C LEU A 46 -6.89 13.86 2.72
N TYR A 47 -5.72 13.37 2.31
CA TYR A 47 -5.50 11.97 1.97
C TYR A 47 -4.30 11.45 2.76
N LEU A 48 -4.57 10.78 3.88
CA LEU A 48 -3.54 10.16 4.70
C LEU A 48 -3.44 8.68 4.39
N THR A 49 -2.21 8.15 4.42
CA THR A 49 -1.93 6.73 4.23
C THR A 49 -0.82 6.26 5.17
N ASN A 50 -0.54 4.97 5.15
CA ASN A 50 0.68 4.41 5.69
C ASN A 50 1.53 3.82 4.56
N HIS A 51 2.83 4.08 4.60
CA HIS A 51 3.78 3.68 3.57
C HIS A 51 4.67 2.50 4.02
N ILE A 52 4.08 1.52 4.73
CA ILE A 52 4.80 0.33 5.20
C ILE A 52 5.18 -0.56 4.02
N TYR A 53 6.40 -1.09 4.12
CA TYR A 53 6.90 -2.17 3.27
C TYR A 53 6.92 -3.47 4.06
N PHE A 54 6.45 -4.54 3.43
CA PHE A 54 6.45 -5.89 3.98
C PHE A 54 7.44 -6.78 3.20
N ASN A 55 8.21 -7.55 3.97
CA ASN A 55 8.91 -8.75 3.50
C ASN A 55 8.67 -9.82 4.56
N LEU A 56 7.78 -10.76 4.23
CA LEU A 56 7.30 -11.77 5.18
C LEU A 56 8.37 -12.83 5.53
N SER A 57 9.49 -12.86 4.81
CA SER A 57 10.60 -13.75 5.14
C SER A 57 11.41 -13.27 6.34
N GLY A 58 11.27 -11.99 6.73
CA GLY A 58 12.12 -11.36 7.76
C GLY A 58 13.59 -11.19 7.36
N ASN A 59 13.97 -11.61 6.15
CA ASN A 59 15.31 -11.49 5.61
C ASN A 59 15.26 -10.68 4.32
N LEU A 60 15.77 -9.45 4.39
CA LEU A 60 15.82 -8.51 3.27
C LEU A 60 16.72 -8.96 2.10
N SER A 61 17.42 -10.10 2.21
CA SER A 61 18.11 -10.72 1.08
C SER A 61 17.18 -11.56 0.20
N ASN A 62 16.04 -12.00 0.74
CA ASN A 62 15.03 -12.75 -0.01
C ASN A 62 14.08 -11.80 -0.73
N ASN A 63 13.69 -12.18 -1.94
CA ASN A 63 12.67 -11.46 -2.70
C ASN A 63 11.24 -11.89 -2.33
N VAL A 64 10.28 -10.99 -2.57
CA VAL A 64 8.84 -11.20 -2.33
C VAL A 64 8.15 -11.86 -3.53
N LEU A 65 8.87 -12.16 -4.61
CA LEU A 65 8.28 -12.63 -5.87
C LEU A 65 7.59 -14.00 -5.74
N ASN A 66 8.05 -14.82 -4.80
CA ASN A 66 7.46 -16.13 -4.53
C ASN A 66 6.23 -16.07 -3.62
N ASP A 67 6.03 -14.96 -2.90
CA ASP A 67 4.83 -14.75 -2.08
C ASP A 67 3.62 -14.59 -3.01
N LYS A 68 2.45 -15.01 -2.54
CA LYS A 68 1.20 -14.85 -3.28
C LYS A 68 0.44 -13.65 -2.77
N LEU A 69 -0.14 -12.88 -3.68
CA LEU A 69 -0.95 -11.72 -3.37
C LEU A 69 -2.40 -11.98 -3.76
N TYR A 70 -3.31 -11.56 -2.88
CA TYR A 70 -4.73 -11.42 -3.13
C TYR A 70 -5.14 -9.98 -2.87
N ILE A 71 -5.94 -9.40 -3.76
CA ILE A 71 -6.56 -8.08 -3.57
C ILE A 71 -8.05 -8.21 -3.94
N ASN A 72 -8.93 -7.76 -3.04
CA ASN A 72 -10.37 -7.74 -3.28
C ASN A 72 -10.79 -6.55 -4.16
N ALA A 73 -10.30 -6.53 -5.41
CA ALA A 73 -10.55 -5.44 -6.34
C ALA A 73 -10.72 -5.96 -7.77
N SER A 74 -11.86 -5.65 -8.38
CA SER A 74 -12.14 -5.91 -9.79
C SER A 74 -11.65 -4.81 -10.71
N LYS A 75 -11.27 -3.64 -10.15
CA LYS A 75 -10.92 -2.46 -10.93
C LYS A 75 -9.57 -1.87 -10.55
N THR A 76 -8.79 -1.53 -11.57
CA THR A 76 -7.53 -0.81 -11.47
C THR A 76 -7.41 0.14 -12.65
N TYR A 77 -6.58 1.17 -12.54
CA TYR A 77 -6.15 1.93 -13.71
C TYR A 77 -4.98 2.85 -13.34
N LEU A 78 -4.01 2.91 -14.23
CA LEU A 78 -2.95 3.90 -14.22
C LEU A 78 -2.67 4.26 -15.69
N ASN A 79 -2.58 5.54 -16.04
CA ASN A 79 -2.14 5.93 -17.39
C ASN A 79 -0.61 5.95 -17.48
N ASP A 80 -0.06 6.24 -18.66
CA ASP A 80 1.40 6.18 -18.89
C ASP A 80 2.17 7.30 -18.18
N ASN A 81 1.47 8.34 -17.71
CA ASN A 81 2.02 9.40 -16.86
C ASN A 81 1.86 9.10 -15.37
N LEU A 82 1.48 7.88 -15.00
CA LEU A 82 1.19 7.45 -13.63
C LEU A 82 0.02 8.22 -12.99
N VAL A 83 -0.91 8.72 -13.81
CA VAL A 83 -2.10 9.43 -13.35
C VAL A 83 -3.33 8.54 -13.48
N VAL A 84 -4.20 8.63 -12.48
CA VAL A 84 -5.50 7.96 -12.49
C VAL A 84 -6.57 8.89 -13.06
N GLU A 85 -7.15 8.53 -14.20
CA GLU A 85 -8.23 9.31 -14.83
C GLU A 85 -9.57 8.55 -14.90
N LYS A 86 -9.55 7.23 -14.75
CA LYS A 86 -10.71 6.33 -14.83
C LYS A 86 -10.49 5.07 -14.01
N LYS A 87 -11.48 4.17 -14.02
CA LYS A 87 -11.40 2.83 -13.44
C LYS A 87 -11.76 1.85 -14.54
N ILE A 88 -10.93 0.85 -14.79
CA ILE A 88 -11.21 -0.23 -15.76
C ILE A 88 -11.13 -1.56 -15.04
N ASP A 89 -11.68 -2.61 -15.66
CA ASP A 89 -11.56 -3.96 -15.12
C ASP A 89 -10.08 -4.41 -15.16
N VAL A 90 -9.67 -5.17 -14.15
CA VAL A 90 -8.33 -5.79 -14.09
C VAL A 90 -8.10 -6.72 -15.28
N ASP A 91 -6.85 -6.77 -15.74
CA ASP A 91 -6.38 -7.72 -16.75
C ASP A 91 -5.64 -8.90 -16.10
N GLU A 92 -5.13 -9.85 -16.89
CA GLU A 92 -4.46 -11.04 -16.36
C GLU A 92 -3.24 -10.70 -15.48
N ALA A 93 -2.50 -9.64 -15.80
CA ALA A 93 -1.32 -9.22 -15.05
C ALA A 93 -1.70 -8.56 -13.72
N THR A 94 -2.77 -7.78 -13.68
CA THR A 94 -3.22 -7.02 -12.51
C THR A 94 -4.34 -7.70 -11.70
N ASP A 95 -4.97 -8.77 -12.20
CA ASP A 95 -6.05 -9.44 -11.47
C ASP A 95 -5.51 -10.30 -10.32
N PHE A 96 -5.63 -9.79 -9.09
CA PHE A 96 -5.26 -10.50 -7.86
C PHE A 96 -6.48 -11.01 -7.09
N ARG A 97 -7.67 -11.09 -7.70
CA ARG A 97 -8.87 -11.63 -7.02
C ARG A 97 -8.76 -13.13 -6.73
N LYS A 98 -7.88 -13.83 -7.46
CA LYS A 98 -7.40 -15.16 -7.11
C LYS A 98 -5.94 -15.03 -6.66
N PRO A 99 -5.54 -15.61 -5.50
CA PRO A 99 -4.17 -15.52 -5.04
C PRO A 99 -3.19 -16.04 -6.09
N LYS A 100 -2.26 -15.18 -6.53
CA LYS A 100 -1.22 -15.52 -7.51
C LYS A 100 0.14 -15.00 -7.06
N GLN A 101 1.21 -15.61 -7.54
CA GLN A 101 2.57 -15.18 -7.18
C GLN A 101 2.81 -13.74 -7.67
N ILE A 102 3.38 -12.90 -6.81
CA ILE A 102 3.74 -11.53 -7.18
C ILE A 102 4.67 -11.55 -8.41
N GLY A 103 5.59 -12.51 -8.46
CA GLY A 103 6.54 -12.69 -9.56
C GLY A 103 5.95 -13.14 -10.89
N GLN A 104 4.71 -13.64 -10.93
CA GLN A 104 4.18 -14.34 -12.10
C GLN A 104 4.20 -13.49 -13.37
N PHE A 105 3.81 -12.21 -13.28
CA PHE A 105 3.80 -11.26 -14.39
C PHE A 105 4.86 -10.17 -14.24
N PHE A 106 5.84 -10.36 -13.34
CA PHE A 106 6.81 -9.30 -13.05
C PHE A 106 7.62 -8.92 -14.30
N ASN A 107 7.93 -9.89 -15.17
CA ASN A 107 8.65 -9.67 -16.42
C ASN A 107 7.74 -9.36 -17.62
N ASP A 108 6.45 -9.11 -17.41
CA ASP A 108 5.55 -8.70 -18.48
C ASP A 108 6.03 -7.40 -19.14
N GLY A 109 5.99 -7.35 -20.48
CA GLY A 109 6.54 -6.25 -21.25
C GLY A 109 5.82 -4.91 -21.04
N LEU A 110 4.49 -4.94 -20.85
CA LEU A 110 3.71 -3.73 -20.58
C LEU A 110 3.97 -3.24 -19.15
N LEU A 111 3.98 -4.16 -18.17
CA LEU A 111 4.28 -3.84 -16.78
C LEU A 111 5.70 -3.26 -16.62
N GLN A 112 6.69 -3.87 -17.28
CA GLN A 112 8.08 -3.41 -17.22
C GLN A 112 8.29 -2.06 -17.93
N LYS A 113 7.61 -1.84 -19.06
CA LYS A 113 7.67 -0.56 -19.79
C LYS A 113 7.06 0.58 -18.97
N LYS A 114 5.99 0.32 -18.22
CA LYS A 114 5.20 1.35 -17.57
C LYS A 114 5.69 1.71 -16.17
N THR A 115 5.87 0.70 -15.32
CA THR A 115 6.13 0.88 -13.88
C THR A 115 7.34 0.08 -13.39
N LYS A 116 7.92 -0.80 -14.21
CA LYS A 116 9.05 -1.70 -13.86
C LYS A 116 8.71 -2.71 -12.75
N GLY A 117 7.45 -3.07 -12.67
CA GLY A 117 6.82 -3.87 -11.62
C GLY A 117 5.45 -3.29 -11.32
N TYR A 118 4.86 -3.58 -10.17
CA TYR A 118 3.54 -3.06 -9.79
C TYR A 118 3.67 -1.70 -9.11
N ASP A 119 2.81 -0.77 -9.50
CA ASP A 119 2.60 0.53 -8.86
C ASP A 119 1.15 1.00 -9.15
N TYR A 120 0.19 0.12 -8.89
CA TYR A 120 -1.19 0.30 -9.35
C TYR A 120 -2.13 0.57 -8.18
N PRO A 121 -3.07 1.52 -8.33
CA PRO A 121 -4.22 1.63 -7.45
C PRO A 121 -5.25 0.56 -7.80
N TYR A 122 -5.78 -0.08 -6.78
CA TYR A 122 -6.81 -1.11 -6.80
C TYR A 122 -8.02 -0.59 -6.05
N TYR A 123 -9.12 -0.39 -6.77
CA TYR A 123 -10.38 0.04 -6.20
C TYR A 123 -11.08 -1.17 -5.61
N LEU A 124 -11.19 -1.18 -4.29
CA LEU A 124 -11.73 -2.31 -3.55
C LEU A 124 -13.21 -2.50 -3.86
N ASP A 125 -13.61 -3.74 -4.10
CA ASP A 125 -15.00 -4.10 -4.40
C ASP A 125 -15.87 -3.94 -3.15
N ASP A 126 -15.30 -4.27 -1.97
CA ASP A 126 -15.90 -4.06 -0.65
C ASP A 126 -14.86 -3.51 0.33
N VAL A 127 -15.33 -2.76 1.34
CA VAL A 127 -14.49 -2.14 2.38
C VAL A 127 -15.11 -2.31 3.75
N GLY A 128 -14.31 -2.25 4.81
CA GLY A 128 -14.76 -2.41 6.19
C GLY A 128 -13.71 -3.12 7.04
N VAL A 129 -13.87 -3.01 8.35
CA VAL A 129 -13.00 -3.71 9.31
C VAL A 129 -13.23 -5.22 9.32
N ASP A 130 -14.37 -5.67 8.81
CA ASP A 130 -14.74 -7.10 8.68
C ASP A 130 -14.53 -7.64 7.25
N ASN A 131 -14.14 -6.79 6.30
CA ASN A 131 -13.99 -7.12 4.89
C ASN A 131 -12.50 -7.17 4.50
N LEU A 132 -12.01 -8.36 4.13
CA LEU A 132 -10.62 -8.54 3.73
C LEU A 132 -10.32 -7.75 2.46
N ALA A 133 -9.41 -6.78 2.54
CA ALA A 133 -9.04 -5.95 1.40
C ALA A 133 -7.86 -6.55 0.63
N THR A 134 -6.84 -7.04 1.35
CA THR A 134 -5.62 -7.59 0.75
C THR A 134 -5.07 -8.70 1.63
N LYS A 135 -4.52 -9.74 1.01
CA LYS A 135 -3.78 -10.80 1.71
C LYS A 135 -2.48 -11.11 0.99
N VAL A 136 -1.38 -11.17 1.73
CA VAL A 136 -0.10 -11.69 1.26
C VAL A 136 0.15 -13.02 1.95
N ILE A 137 0.32 -14.07 1.15
CA ILE A 137 0.60 -15.42 1.62
C ILE A 137 2.09 -15.65 1.47
N GLY A 138 2.80 -15.63 2.59
CA GLY A 138 4.24 -15.86 2.65
C GLY A 138 4.56 -17.34 2.88
N LYS A 139 5.86 -17.64 3.01
CA LYS A 139 6.32 -19.01 3.30
C LYS A 139 5.94 -19.50 4.70
N SER A 140 6.00 -18.61 5.69
CA SER A 140 5.84 -18.96 7.11
C SER A 140 4.76 -18.15 7.81
N ILE A 141 4.52 -16.92 7.34
CA ILE A 141 3.51 -16.03 7.89
C ILE A 141 2.66 -15.48 6.75
N ASP A 142 1.41 -15.24 7.05
CA ASP A 142 0.47 -14.53 6.20
C ASP A 142 0.23 -13.13 6.76
N LEU A 143 -0.07 -12.19 5.89
CA LEU A 143 -0.47 -10.84 6.22
C LEU A 143 -1.84 -10.56 5.62
N GLU A 144 -2.78 -10.17 6.45
CA GLU A 144 -4.11 -9.72 6.06
C GLU A 144 -4.28 -8.24 6.38
N VAL A 145 -4.93 -7.53 5.46
CA VAL A 145 -5.16 -6.09 5.57
C VAL A 145 -6.65 -5.83 5.40
N TYR A 146 -7.21 -5.09 6.35
CA TYR A 146 -8.60 -4.64 6.39
C TYR A 146 -8.61 -3.12 6.47
N THR A 147 -9.55 -2.47 5.80
CA THR A 147 -9.56 -1.02 5.70
C THR A 147 -10.96 -0.49 5.44
N THR A 148 -11.28 0.67 6.03
CA THR A 148 -12.55 1.38 5.75
C THR A 148 -12.49 2.21 4.48
N TYR A 149 -11.36 2.22 3.80
CA TYR A 149 -11.12 3.08 2.68
C TYR A 149 -11.23 2.36 1.33
N LEU A 150 -11.52 3.10 0.26
CA LEU A 150 -11.98 2.59 -1.03
C LEU A 150 -10.91 2.03 -1.99
N CYS A 151 -9.62 2.20 -1.71
CA CYS A 151 -8.57 1.90 -2.67
C CYS A 151 -7.24 1.52 -1.99
N THR A 152 -6.59 0.48 -2.47
CA THR A 152 -5.23 0.10 -2.06
C THR A 152 -4.24 0.32 -3.21
N VAL A 153 -3.01 0.73 -2.95
CA VAL A 153 -1.94 0.84 -3.95
C VAL A 153 -0.90 -0.23 -3.72
N PHE A 154 -0.83 -1.19 -4.64
CA PHE A 154 0.23 -2.18 -4.58
C PHE A 154 1.46 -1.66 -5.32
N TYR A 155 2.53 -1.40 -4.56
CA TYR A 155 3.82 -0.99 -5.10
C TYR A 155 4.90 -2.03 -4.75
N SER A 156 5.45 -2.71 -5.75
CA SER A 156 6.45 -3.76 -5.56
C SER A 156 7.89 -3.25 -5.49
N ASN A 157 8.11 -2.05 -4.94
CA ASN A 157 9.44 -1.44 -4.74
C ASN A 157 10.29 -1.42 -6.02
N ASN A 158 9.70 -1.04 -7.15
CA ASN A 158 10.29 -1.19 -8.48
C ASN A 158 11.67 -0.49 -8.60
N PRO A 159 12.64 -1.07 -9.36
CA PRO A 159 13.97 -0.47 -9.51
C PRO A 159 13.85 0.94 -10.11
N PRO A 160 14.52 1.96 -9.54
CA PRO A 160 14.69 3.21 -10.28
C PRO A 160 15.59 2.96 -11.50
N LEU A 161 15.30 3.69 -12.58
CA LEU A 161 16.28 3.91 -13.67
C LEU A 161 17.55 4.49 -13.03
N ASN A 162 18.67 3.76 -13.09
CA ASN A 162 20.03 4.23 -12.77
C ASN A 162 20.14 5.22 -11.58
N CYS A 163 19.92 4.74 -10.36
CA CYS A 163 20.29 5.51 -9.16
C CYS A 163 21.30 4.77 -8.29
N GLU A 164 22.26 5.51 -7.76
CA GLU A 164 23.09 5.12 -6.61
C GLU A 164 22.26 5.23 -5.33
N GLY A 165 22.46 4.31 -4.39
CA GLY A 165 21.82 4.36 -3.08
C GLY A 165 22.47 5.41 -2.16
N TYR A 166 21.87 5.62 -0.99
CA TYR A 166 22.47 6.45 0.06
C TYR A 166 23.88 5.95 0.42
N ASN A 167 24.85 6.87 0.54
CA ASN A 167 26.28 6.62 0.82
C ASN A 167 27.12 5.88 -0.25
N GLY A 168 26.76 5.95 -1.54
CA GLY A 168 27.64 5.44 -2.61
C GLY A 168 27.83 3.91 -2.59
N ILE A 169 27.03 3.19 -1.81
CA ILE A 169 26.98 1.73 -1.82
C ILE A 169 26.29 1.32 -3.11
N LYS A 170 27.05 0.71 -4.03
CA LYS A 170 26.48 0.06 -5.22
C LYS A 170 25.51 -1.03 -4.76
N LYS A 171 24.23 -0.86 -5.13
CA LYS A 171 23.08 -1.73 -4.87
C LYS A 171 23.48 -3.20 -4.87
N ASN A 172 23.23 -3.92 -3.77
CA ASN A 172 22.99 -5.36 -3.83
C ASN A 172 22.29 -5.97 -2.60
N ILE A 173 22.00 -5.24 -1.52
CA ILE A 173 21.43 -5.89 -0.31
C ILE A 173 20.24 -5.12 0.29
N TRP A 174 20.33 -3.79 0.44
CA TRP A 174 19.28 -3.02 1.16
C TRP A 174 18.13 -2.52 0.28
N LEU A 175 18.32 -2.48 -1.03
CA LEU A 175 17.37 -1.97 -2.02
C LEU A 175 17.47 -2.81 -3.30
N ASN A 176 17.55 -4.14 -3.17
CA ASN A 176 17.15 -4.94 -4.32
C ASN A 176 15.63 -4.72 -4.42
N PRO A 177 15.14 -4.09 -5.49
CA PRO A 177 13.72 -3.74 -5.65
C PRO A 177 12.78 -4.94 -5.51
N LEU A 178 13.29 -6.15 -5.66
CA LEU A 178 12.55 -7.40 -5.49
C LEU A 178 12.42 -7.82 -4.02
N ASN A 179 13.17 -7.23 -3.09
CA ASN A 179 13.31 -7.70 -1.71
C ASN A 179 12.31 -7.12 -0.72
N VAL A 180 11.47 -6.19 -1.12
CA VAL A 180 10.35 -5.71 -0.32
C VAL A 180 9.21 -5.34 -1.26
N SER A 181 7.97 -5.51 -0.84
CA SER A 181 6.84 -4.85 -1.49
C SER A 181 6.16 -3.95 -0.48
N SER A 182 5.70 -2.78 -0.91
CA SER A 182 4.75 -2.00 -0.12
C SER A 182 3.35 -2.24 -0.64
N ILE A 183 2.45 -2.47 0.29
CA ILE A 183 1.05 -2.18 0.05
C ILE A 183 0.86 -0.79 0.63
N GLN A 184 1.02 0.23 -0.22
CA GLN A 184 0.55 1.56 0.10
C GLN A 184 -0.97 1.54 -0.02
N MET A 185 -1.69 2.42 0.64
CA MET A 185 -3.13 2.50 0.38
C MET A 185 -3.51 3.95 0.16
N VAL A 186 -3.71 4.33 -1.10
CA VAL A 186 -4.01 5.72 -1.46
C VAL A 186 -5.52 5.90 -1.50
N PHE A 187 -6.02 6.93 -0.81
CA PHE A 187 -7.44 7.06 -0.55
C PHE A 187 -8.01 8.41 -0.97
N ILE A 188 -9.28 8.41 -1.40
CA ILE A 188 -10.04 9.60 -1.83
C ILE A 188 -11.29 9.72 -0.95
N LYS A 189 -11.42 10.77 -0.14
CA LYS A 189 -12.64 11.11 0.60
C LYS A 189 -12.94 12.61 0.56
N LYS A 190 -14.22 12.96 0.33
CA LYS A 190 -14.72 14.35 0.17
C LYS A 190 -15.09 15.02 1.50
N LYS A 191 -15.11 14.29 2.62
CA LYS A 191 -15.49 14.81 3.96
C LYS A 191 -14.88 13.95 5.07
N ILE A 192 -14.11 14.58 5.96
CA ILE A 192 -13.29 13.94 7.01
C ILE A 192 -14.13 13.75 8.27
N ILE A 193 -14.14 12.54 8.85
CA ILE A 193 -14.69 12.30 10.21
C ILE A 193 -13.81 11.32 11.00
N ARG A 194 -13.38 10.19 10.41
CA ARG A 194 -12.48 9.15 10.97
C ARG A 194 -12.30 8.03 9.94
N ASP A 195 -11.13 7.43 9.87
CA ASP A 195 -10.86 6.25 9.03
C ASP A 195 -9.88 5.27 9.71
N TYR A 196 -9.93 4.00 9.30
CA TYR A 196 -9.24 2.88 9.96
C TYR A 196 -8.51 1.99 8.96
N LEU A 197 -7.33 1.55 9.37
CA LEU A 197 -6.54 0.49 8.75
C LEU A 197 -6.18 -0.54 9.82
N ILE A 198 -6.50 -1.81 9.58
CA ILE A 198 -6.19 -2.92 10.48
C ILE A 198 -5.31 -3.90 9.72
N ILE A 199 -4.20 -4.28 10.34
CA ILE A 199 -3.21 -5.19 9.80
C ILE A 199 -3.14 -6.38 10.73
N ILE A 200 -3.41 -7.57 10.21
CA ILE A 200 -3.42 -8.82 10.96
C ILE A 200 -2.33 -9.72 10.39
N THR A 201 -1.46 -10.24 11.24
CA THR A 201 -0.44 -11.21 10.85
C THR A 201 -0.77 -12.58 11.43
N HIS A 202 -0.74 -13.62 10.60
CA HIS A 202 -0.93 -15.00 11.06
C HIS A 202 0.37 -15.77 10.94
N ILE A 203 0.75 -16.46 12.01
CA ILE A 203 1.87 -17.42 11.97
C ILE A 203 1.29 -18.79 11.66
N MET A 204 1.68 -19.39 10.53
CA MET A 204 1.31 -20.78 10.22
C MET A 204 1.99 -21.70 11.25
N LYS A 205 1.20 -22.46 12.00
CA LYS A 205 1.69 -23.50 12.93
C LYS A 205 2.01 -24.79 12.21
#